data_AF-A0A7S6MGQ0-F1
#
_entry.id   AF-A0A7S6MGQ0-F1
#
_cell.length_a   1.000
_cell.length_b   1.000
_cell.length_c   1.000
_cell.angle_alpha   90.00
_cell.angle_beta   90.00
_cell.angle_gamma   90.00
#
_symmetry.space_group_name_H-M   'P 1'
#
loop_
_entity.id
_entity.type
_entity.pdbx_description
1 polymer ?
#
loop_
_entity_poly.entity_id
_entity_poly.type
_entity_poly.pdbx_seq_one_letter_code
_entity_poly.pdbx_strand_id
1 'polypeptide(L)'
;MAARRMGPNQGWRSELASLVQRQVTYTDDEKRDPTLRAASLADRAARRAYNGAPPTVPHTVDQLSAAACMACHQEGTRVDARLASPMPHPFLANCTQCHVEDRTSAPVSPVIVESLFQGLPAPFQGERAWPGAPPTVPHSTWMRDDCLSCHGPMGRPGMMTTHPERQNCLQCHAPSATLDQRPASDPVQFLRDLSEREW
;
A
#
# COMPACT_ATOMS: atom_id res chain seq x y z
N MET A 1 -38.71 -4.80 13.30
CA MET A 1 -39.27 -4.70 11.93
C MET A 1 -38.13 -4.43 10.98
N ALA A 2 -37.97 -5.22 9.92
CA ALA A 2 -36.92 -4.96 8.91
C ALA A 2 -37.28 -3.70 8.12
N ALA A 3 -36.34 -2.76 7.99
CA ALA A 3 -36.55 -1.54 7.23
C ALA A 3 -36.90 -1.88 5.76
N ARG A 4 -38.01 -1.32 5.28
CA ARG A 4 -38.50 -1.53 3.91
C ARG A 4 -37.53 -0.83 2.95
N ARG A 5 -36.82 -1.60 2.14
CA ARG A 5 -35.92 -1.08 1.10
C ARG A 5 -36.77 -0.37 0.04
N MET A 6 -36.43 0.89 -0.26
CA MET A 6 -37.15 1.72 -1.25
C MET A 6 -36.17 2.20 -2.33
N GLY A 7 -36.69 2.45 -3.52
CA GLY A 7 -35.94 3.05 -4.63
C GLY A 7 -35.57 2.06 -5.74
N PRO A 8 -34.90 2.54 -6.80
CA PRO A 8 -34.64 1.76 -8.03
C PRO A 8 -33.87 0.45 -7.80
N ASN A 9 -33.09 0.39 -6.72
CA ASN A 9 -32.24 -0.76 -6.37
C ASN A 9 -32.86 -1.64 -5.27
N GLN A 10 -34.16 -1.54 -4.99
CA GLN A 10 -34.83 -2.30 -3.93
C GLN A 10 -34.72 -3.83 -4.10
N GLY A 11 -34.60 -4.31 -5.35
CA GLY A 11 -34.40 -5.72 -5.67
C GLY A 11 -32.92 -6.14 -5.72
N TRP A 12 -31.99 -5.19 -5.66
CA TRP A 12 -30.57 -5.48 -5.74
C TRP A 12 -30.08 -6.09 -4.41
N ARG A 13 -29.40 -7.23 -4.51
CA ARG A 13 -28.74 -7.89 -3.39
C ARG A 13 -27.25 -7.91 -3.69
N SER A 14 -26.48 -7.40 -2.74
CA SER A 14 -25.03 -7.55 -2.74
C SER A 14 -24.71 -9.00 -2.38
N GLU A 15 -24.13 -9.75 -3.31
CA GLU A 15 -23.56 -11.08 -3.07
C GLU A 15 -22.05 -10.98 -2.78
N LEU A 16 -21.56 -9.83 -2.28
CA LEU A 16 -20.13 -9.65 -1.98
C LEU A 16 -19.60 -10.69 -0.99
N ALA A 17 -20.46 -11.14 -0.05
CA ALA A 17 -20.11 -12.19 0.89
C ALA A 17 -19.91 -13.57 0.25
N SER A 18 -20.41 -13.79 -0.98
CA SER A 18 -20.21 -15.03 -1.74
C SER A 18 -19.06 -14.93 -2.74
N LEU A 19 -18.31 -13.82 -2.77
CA LEU A 19 -17.13 -13.70 -3.63
C LEU A 19 -16.08 -14.73 -3.20
N VAL A 20 -15.74 -15.62 -4.13
CA VAL A 20 -14.62 -16.55 -3.93
C VAL A 20 -13.33 -15.77 -4.09
N GLN A 21 -12.54 -15.76 -3.03
CA GLN A 21 -11.23 -15.11 -3.04
C GLN A 21 -10.30 -15.82 -4.01
N ARG A 22 -10.03 -15.18 -5.13
CA ARG A 22 -9.18 -15.73 -6.18
C ARG A 22 -7.77 -15.24 -5.99
N GLN A 23 -6.89 -16.15 -5.60
CA GLN A 23 -5.45 -15.87 -5.56
C GLN A 23 -4.92 -15.60 -6.96
N VAL A 24 -3.90 -14.75 -7.03
CA VAL A 24 -3.16 -14.50 -8.27
C VAL A 24 -1.89 -15.34 -8.23
N THR A 25 -1.68 -16.16 -9.25
CA THR A 25 -0.41 -16.85 -9.44
C THR A 25 0.39 -16.15 -10.52
N TYR A 26 1.60 -15.74 -10.17
CA TYR A 26 2.60 -15.25 -11.10
C TYR A 26 3.75 -16.26 -11.16
N THR A 27 4.34 -16.42 -12.33
CA THR A 27 5.60 -17.16 -12.51
C THR A 27 6.74 -16.44 -11.79
N ASP A 28 7.84 -17.17 -11.49
CA ASP A 28 8.99 -16.57 -10.81
C ASP A 28 9.71 -15.50 -11.65
N ASP A 29 9.56 -15.56 -12.97
CA ASP A 29 10.05 -14.54 -13.88
C ASP A 29 9.19 -13.28 -13.79
N GLU A 30 7.86 -13.41 -13.84
CA GLU A 30 6.94 -12.27 -13.67
C GLU A 30 7.07 -11.58 -12.30
N LYS A 31 7.39 -12.34 -11.25
CA LYS A 31 7.66 -11.78 -9.91
C LYS A 31 8.85 -10.84 -9.89
N ARG A 32 9.85 -11.05 -10.76
CA ARG A 32 11.12 -10.32 -10.79
C ARG A 32 11.30 -9.46 -12.05
N ASP A 33 10.32 -9.45 -12.94
CA ASP A 33 10.37 -8.73 -14.20
C ASP A 33 10.46 -7.19 -13.95
N PRO A 34 11.52 -6.51 -14.41
CA PRO A 34 11.69 -5.08 -14.24
C PRO A 34 10.62 -4.23 -14.95
N THR A 35 10.12 -4.68 -16.09
CA THR A 35 9.06 -4.01 -16.86
C THR A 35 7.74 -4.07 -16.10
N LEU A 36 7.39 -5.25 -15.58
CA LEU A 36 6.19 -5.41 -14.76
C LEU A 36 6.30 -4.61 -13.45
N ARG A 37 7.50 -4.53 -12.86
CA ARG A 37 7.75 -3.67 -11.70
C ARG A 37 7.48 -2.21 -12.02
N ALA A 38 8.02 -1.70 -13.14
CA ALA A 38 7.80 -0.31 -13.55
C ALA A 38 6.31 -0.01 -13.77
N ALA A 39 5.58 -0.90 -14.44
CA ALA A 39 4.13 -0.79 -14.64
C ALA A 39 3.36 -0.81 -13.30
N SER A 40 3.74 -1.69 -12.39
CA SER A 40 3.16 -1.79 -11.05
C SER A 40 3.39 -0.54 -10.19
N LEU A 41 4.58 0.06 -10.27
CA LEU A 41 4.90 1.32 -9.62
C LEU A 41 4.11 2.48 -10.23
N ALA A 42 3.92 2.50 -11.55
CA ALA A 42 3.12 3.51 -12.24
C ALA A 42 1.63 3.45 -11.85
N ASP A 43 0.98 2.27 -11.86
CA ASP A 43 -0.43 2.15 -11.41
C ASP A 43 -0.57 2.50 -9.92
N ARG A 44 0.44 2.19 -9.10
CA ARG A 44 0.48 2.59 -7.69
C ARG A 44 0.53 4.12 -7.54
N ALA A 45 1.37 4.78 -8.33
CA ALA A 45 1.56 6.23 -8.32
C ALA A 45 0.31 6.96 -8.83
N ALA A 46 -0.35 6.44 -9.87
CA ALA A 46 -1.55 7.04 -10.46
C ALA A 46 -2.72 7.22 -9.47
N ARG A 47 -2.74 6.45 -8.38
CA ARG A 47 -3.77 6.53 -7.33
C ARG A 47 -3.35 7.35 -6.11
N ARG A 48 -2.23 8.08 -6.17
CA ARG A 48 -1.65 8.79 -5.03
C ARG A 48 -1.12 10.15 -5.45
N ALA A 49 -1.27 11.15 -4.56
CA ALA A 49 -0.67 12.46 -4.76
C ALA A 49 0.87 12.42 -4.62
N TYR A 50 1.41 11.59 -3.73
CA TYR A 50 2.84 11.41 -3.48
C TYR A 50 3.12 10.05 -2.84
N ASN A 51 4.39 9.63 -2.80
CA ASN A 51 4.78 8.42 -2.09
C ASN A 51 4.60 8.60 -0.57
N GLY A 52 3.55 7.98 -0.04
CA GLY A 52 3.12 8.19 1.34
C GLY A 52 1.62 8.34 1.43
N ALA A 53 1.03 9.06 0.47
CA ALA A 53 -0.40 9.35 0.42
C ALA A 53 -1.26 8.07 0.45
N PRO A 54 -2.39 8.09 1.17
CA PRO A 54 -3.44 7.10 1.00
C PRO A 54 -3.86 7.01 -0.49
N PRO A 55 -4.07 5.80 -1.03
CA PRO A 55 -4.61 5.65 -2.38
C PRO A 55 -6.04 6.18 -2.48
N THR A 56 -6.40 6.75 -3.62
CA THR A 56 -7.79 6.97 -4.00
C THR A 56 -8.51 5.65 -4.27
N VAL A 57 -9.83 5.65 -4.11
CA VAL A 57 -10.71 4.52 -4.38
C VAL A 57 -11.21 4.62 -5.83
N PRO A 58 -10.84 3.70 -6.74
CA PRO A 58 -11.18 3.78 -8.17
C PRO A 58 -12.57 3.22 -8.50
N HIS A 59 -13.43 3.12 -7.49
CA HIS A 59 -14.79 2.60 -7.57
C HIS A 59 -15.65 3.31 -6.53
N THR A 60 -16.97 3.27 -6.74
CA THR A 60 -17.94 3.85 -5.80
C THR A 60 -17.93 3.12 -4.46
N VAL A 61 -18.19 3.85 -3.37
CA VAL A 61 -18.39 3.34 -2.01
C VAL A 61 -19.72 3.86 -1.46
N ASP A 62 -20.49 2.99 -0.80
CA ASP A 62 -21.75 3.39 -0.16
C ASP A 62 -21.56 3.98 1.25
N GLN A 63 -20.35 3.88 1.80
CA GLN A 63 -19.92 4.33 3.13
C GLN A 63 -20.81 3.82 4.29
N LEU A 64 -21.57 2.74 4.07
CA LEU A 64 -22.52 2.25 5.08
C LEU A 64 -21.85 1.39 6.15
N SER A 65 -20.77 0.70 5.79
CA SER A 65 -20.06 -0.21 6.69
C SER A 65 -18.64 -0.50 6.22
N ALA A 66 -17.69 -0.53 7.17
CA ALA A 66 -16.34 -1.00 6.90
C ALA A 66 -16.30 -2.45 6.37
N ALA A 67 -17.30 -3.28 6.72
CA ALA A 67 -17.37 -4.67 6.27
C ALA A 67 -17.42 -4.79 4.74
N ALA A 68 -18.01 -3.81 4.03
CA ALA A 68 -18.06 -3.79 2.58
C ALA A 68 -16.65 -3.65 1.97
N CYS A 69 -15.80 -2.80 2.56
CA CYS A 69 -14.40 -2.66 2.17
C CYS A 69 -13.61 -3.94 2.45
N MET A 70 -13.82 -4.52 3.64
CA MET A 70 -13.09 -5.69 4.13
C MET A 70 -13.33 -6.94 3.28
N ALA A 71 -14.51 -7.08 2.68
CA ALA A 71 -14.84 -8.19 1.79
C ALA A 71 -13.83 -8.36 0.64
N CYS A 72 -13.14 -7.28 0.24
CA CYS A 72 -12.11 -7.32 -0.79
C CYS A 72 -10.71 -6.96 -0.28
N HIS A 73 -10.61 -6.06 0.72
CA HIS A 73 -9.33 -5.47 1.13
C HIS A 73 -8.70 -6.10 2.37
N GLN A 74 -9.39 -6.95 3.13
CA GLN A 74 -8.78 -7.57 4.32
C GLN A 74 -7.56 -8.41 3.95
N GLU A 75 -7.75 -9.35 3.05
CA GLU A 75 -6.71 -10.28 2.58
C GLU A 75 -6.37 -10.07 1.10
N GLY A 76 -7.04 -9.12 0.45
CA GLY A 76 -6.97 -8.91 -0.99
C GLY A 76 -7.81 -9.93 -1.78
N THR A 77 -8.30 -9.52 -2.96
CA THR A 77 -9.00 -10.40 -3.89
C THR A 77 -8.85 -9.92 -5.32
N ARG A 78 -9.11 -10.79 -6.29
CA ARG A 78 -9.21 -10.43 -7.71
C ARG A 78 -10.67 -10.47 -8.15
N VAL A 79 -11.16 -9.34 -8.64
CA VAL A 79 -12.47 -9.23 -9.30
C VAL A 79 -12.22 -8.92 -10.77
N ASP A 80 -12.39 -9.93 -11.62
CA ASP A 80 -12.09 -9.85 -13.05
C ASP A 80 -10.63 -9.37 -13.29
N ALA A 81 -10.42 -8.30 -14.07
CA ALA A 81 -9.10 -7.72 -14.32
C ALA A 81 -8.56 -6.90 -13.13
N ARG A 82 -9.39 -6.58 -12.12
CA ARG A 82 -9.01 -5.71 -11.01
C ARG A 82 -8.49 -6.52 -9.82
N LEU A 83 -7.37 -6.05 -9.27
CA LEU A 83 -6.80 -6.55 -8.03
C LEU A 83 -7.11 -5.57 -6.89
N ALA A 84 -7.87 -6.02 -5.90
CA ALA A 84 -8.00 -5.34 -4.63
C ALA A 84 -6.79 -5.72 -3.78
N SER A 85 -5.91 -4.74 -3.53
CA SER A 85 -4.74 -4.96 -2.67
C SER A 85 -5.20 -5.18 -1.22
N PRO A 86 -4.55 -6.09 -0.48
CA PRO A 86 -4.71 -6.21 0.96
C PRO A 86 -4.37 -4.88 1.65
N MET A 87 -4.96 -4.62 2.80
CA MET A 87 -4.61 -3.44 3.60
C MET A 87 -3.19 -3.56 4.12
N PRO A 88 -2.36 -2.51 3.93
CA PRO A 88 -0.98 -2.51 4.40
C PRO A 88 -0.87 -2.07 5.86
N HIS A 89 -1.99 -1.81 6.54
CA HIS A 89 -2.08 -1.29 7.90
C HIS A 89 -3.12 -2.08 8.71
N PRO A 90 -3.09 -2.00 10.05
CA PRO A 90 -4.11 -2.61 10.89
C PRO A 90 -5.51 -2.09 10.56
N PHE A 91 -6.53 -2.84 10.98
CA PHE A 91 -7.92 -2.48 10.72
C PHE A 91 -8.28 -1.11 11.33
N LEU A 92 -8.86 -0.25 10.50
CA LEU A 92 -9.45 1.03 10.89
C LEU A 92 -10.90 1.08 10.40
N ALA A 93 -11.82 1.45 11.30
CA ALA A 93 -13.26 1.39 11.02
C ALA A 93 -13.76 2.50 10.06
N ASN A 94 -12.99 3.58 9.86
CA ASN A 94 -13.36 4.69 8.98
C ASN A 94 -12.39 4.82 7.81
N CYS A 95 -12.58 4.00 6.78
CA CYS A 95 -11.71 3.97 5.60
C CYS A 95 -11.70 5.31 4.86
N THR A 96 -12.84 6.00 4.80
CA THR A 96 -13.01 7.25 4.04
C THR A 96 -12.47 8.48 4.74
N GLN A 97 -11.95 8.34 5.97
CA GLN A 97 -11.12 9.36 6.59
C GLN A 97 -9.81 9.60 5.82
N CYS A 98 -9.29 8.57 5.14
CA CYS A 98 -8.04 8.64 4.39
C CYS A 98 -8.22 8.35 2.90
N HIS A 99 -9.10 7.42 2.53
CA HIS A 99 -9.32 7.00 1.15
C HIS A 99 -10.51 7.72 0.53
N VAL A 100 -10.26 8.49 -0.53
CA VAL A 100 -11.28 9.27 -1.23
C VAL A 100 -11.52 8.66 -2.62
N GLU A 101 -12.78 8.63 -3.07
CA GLU A 101 -13.13 8.20 -4.43
C GLU A 101 -12.40 9.06 -5.49
N ASP A 102 -11.91 8.42 -6.57
CA ASP A 102 -11.23 9.13 -7.66
C ASP A 102 -12.17 10.01 -8.51
N ARG A 103 -13.47 9.70 -8.47
CA ARG A 103 -14.52 10.39 -9.22
C ARG A 103 -15.72 10.59 -8.31
N THR A 104 -15.79 11.76 -7.69
CA THR A 104 -17.02 12.16 -7.01
C THR A 104 -18.02 12.67 -8.05
N SER A 105 -19.27 12.23 -7.95
CA SER A 105 -20.41 12.82 -8.66
C SER A 105 -20.78 14.22 -8.13
N ALA A 106 -19.95 14.79 -7.25
CA ALA A 106 -20.17 16.09 -6.65
C ALA A 106 -20.01 17.19 -7.72
N PRO A 107 -20.83 18.26 -7.68
CA PRO A 107 -20.63 19.41 -8.54
C PRO A 107 -19.22 19.97 -8.31
N VAL A 108 -18.40 19.91 -9.35
CA VAL A 108 -17.04 20.48 -9.35
C VAL A 108 -17.20 21.95 -9.02
N SER A 109 -16.42 22.44 -8.03
CA SER A 109 -16.32 23.88 -7.79
C SER A 109 -16.01 24.58 -9.12
N PRO A 110 -16.68 25.69 -9.47
CA PRO A 110 -16.42 26.39 -10.74
C PRO A 110 -14.98 26.93 -10.83
N VAL A 111 -14.25 26.91 -9.71
CA VAL A 111 -12.85 27.30 -9.63
C VAL A 111 -11.98 26.04 -9.70
N ILE A 112 -11.69 25.60 -10.93
CA ILE A 112 -10.59 24.66 -11.19
C ILE A 112 -9.33 25.52 -11.34
N VAL A 113 -8.51 25.54 -10.31
CA VAL A 113 -7.16 26.11 -10.38
C VAL A 113 -6.15 24.99 -10.52
N GLU A 114 -5.19 25.16 -11.43
CA GLU A 114 -4.09 24.22 -11.56
C GLU A 114 -3.26 24.19 -10.27
N SER A 115 -2.86 22.99 -9.85
CA SER A 115 -1.96 22.81 -8.71
C SER A 115 -0.53 22.67 -9.21
N LEU A 116 0.39 23.44 -8.64
CA LEU A 116 1.83 23.28 -8.83
C LEU A 116 2.45 22.23 -7.90
N PHE A 117 1.62 21.52 -7.10
CA PHE A 117 2.11 20.51 -6.18
C PHE A 117 2.81 19.37 -6.92
N GLN A 118 4.07 19.14 -6.57
CA GLN A 118 4.84 18.00 -7.04
C GLN A 118 5.11 17.04 -5.87
N GLY A 119 4.50 15.85 -5.96
CA GLY A 119 4.67 14.82 -4.94
C GLY A 119 6.03 14.14 -4.97
N LEU A 120 6.48 13.62 -3.82
CA LEU A 120 7.66 12.76 -3.74
C LEU A 120 7.45 11.48 -4.57
N PRO A 121 8.39 11.09 -5.44
CA PRO A 121 8.29 9.87 -6.22
C PRO A 121 8.45 8.63 -5.34
N ALA A 122 7.90 7.50 -5.77
CA ALA A 122 8.19 6.22 -5.15
C ALA A 122 9.64 5.81 -5.49
N PRO A 123 10.46 5.44 -4.50
CA PRO A 123 11.81 4.99 -4.75
C PRO A 123 11.79 3.61 -5.40
N PHE A 124 12.79 3.36 -6.24
CA PHE A 124 12.87 2.12 -7.00
C PHE A 124 13.35 0.96 -6.12
N GLN A 125 14.43 1.14 -5.37
CA GLN A 125 15.05 0.09 -4.53
C GLN A 125 15.69 0.67 -3.27
N GLY A 126 15.86 -0.17 -2.26
CA GLY A 126 16.62 0.18 -1.05
C GLY A 126 18.12 0.03 -1.24
N GLU A 127 18.88 0.76 -0.43
CA GLU A 127 20.33 0.66 -0.36
C GLU A 127 20.76 -0.69 0.23
N ARG A 128 22.00 -1.09 -0.06
CA ARG A 128 22.61 -2.30 0.49
C ARG A 128 23.94 -1.92 1.10
N ALA A 129 24.25 -2.52 2.26
CA ALA A 129 25.55 -2.31 2.91
C ALA A 129 26.71 -2.90 2.09
N TRP A 130 26.49 -4.02 1.39
CA TRP A 130 27.45 -4.64 0.45
C TRP A 130 26.72 -5.48 -0.62
N PRO A 131 27.40 -5.90 -1.71
CA PRO A 131 26.80 -6.77 -2.72
C PRO A 131 26.25 -8.07 -2.10
N GLY A 132 24.97 -8.34 -2.32
CA GLY A 132 24.27 -9.50 -1.75
C GLY A 132 23.63 -9.28 -0.36
N ALA A 133 24.01 -8.22 0.37
CA ALA A 133 23.33 -7.86 1.63
C ALA A 133 21.85 -7.55 1.39
N PRO A 134 20.90 -7.90 2.27
CA PRO A 134 19.49 -7.53 2.13
C PRO A 134 19.34 -6.01 1.91
N PRO A 135 18.47 -5.57 0.97
CA PRO A 135 18.21 -4.15 0.78
C PRO A 135 17.45 -3.58 1.99
N THR A 136 17.68 -2.31 2.31
CA THR A 136 16.84 -1.58 3.26
C THR A 136 15.41 -1.44 2.72
N VAL A 137 14.43 -1.19 3.60
CA VAL A 137 13.06 -0.87 3.17
C VAL A 137 13.07 0.55 2.59
N PRO A 138 12.78 0.74 1.29
CA PRO A 138 12.87 2.03 0.65
C PRO A 138 11.58 2.84 0.83
N HIS A 139 10.78 2.62 1.86
CA HIS A 139 9.58 3.44 2.08
C HIS A 139 9.26 3.47 3.56
N SER A 140 8.45 4.43 3.96
CA SER A 140 8.00 4.46 5.35
C SER A 140 7.24 3.17 5.68
N THR A 141 7.46 2.64 6.88
CA THR A 141 6.72 1.51 7.44
C THR A 141 5.43 1.95 8.14
N TRP A 142 5.27 3.24 8.42
CA TRP A 142 4.04 3.77 8.98
C TRP A 142 2.87 3.61 7.99
N MET A 143 1.77 3.01 8.48
CA MET A 143 0.63 2.58 7.67
C MET A 143 0.99 1.62 6.52
N ARG A 144 2.14 0.92 6.64
CA ARG A 144 2.70 -0.08 5.71
C ARG A 144 3.43 -1.20 6.46
N ASP A 145 2.90 -1.62 7.59
CA ASP A 145 3.49 -2.63 8.47
C ASP A 145 3.18 -4.06 8.01
N ASP A 146 2.08 -4.29 7.29
CA ASP A 146 1.87 -5.54 6.57
C ASP A 146 2.63 -5.56 5.24
N CYS A 147 3.86 -6.06 5.28
CA CYS A 147 4.75 -6.16 4.12
C CYS A 147 4.14 -7.02 2.99
N LEU A 148 3.38 -8.06 3.33
CA LEU A 148 2.82 -9.00 2.36
C LEU A 148 1.64 -8.42 1.58
N SER A 149 1.05 -7.31 2.05
CA SER A 149 0.05 -6.56 1.29
C SER A 149 0.54 -6.12 -0.11
N CYS A 150 1.84 -5.87 -0.25
CA CYS A 150 2.47 -5.46 -1.52
C CYS A 150 3.45 -6.51 -2.03
N HIS A 151 4.19 -7.17 -1.13
CA HIS A 151 5.24 -8.13 -1.46
C HIS A 151 4.78 -9.60 -1.43
N GLY A 152 3.58 -9.90 -0.94
CA GLY A 152 3.05 -11.25 -0.82
C GLY A 152 2.28 -11.75 -2.06
N PRO A 153 1.57 -12.88 -1.97
CA PRO A 153 0.87 -13.52 -3.10
C PRO A 153 -0.20 -12.64 -3.77
N MET A 154 -0.84 -11.76 -3.00
CA MET A 154 -1.80 -10.77 -3.51
C MET A 154 -1.15 -9.44 -3.92
N GLY A 155 0.18 -9.42 -3.94
CA GLY A 155 1.00 -8.33 -4.43
C GLY A 155 0.91 -8.16 -5.94
N ARG A 156 1.59 -7.11 -6.42
CA ARG A 156 1.66 -6.78 -7.85
C ARG A 156 2.92 -7.38 -8.46
N PRO A 157 2.89 -7.76 -9.75
CA PRO A 157 4.05 -8.38 -10.40
C PRO A 157 5.24 -7.41 -10.41
N GLY A 158 6.45 -7.97 -10.36
CA GLY A 158 7.69 -7.21 -10.23
C GLY A 158 7.94 -6.58 -8.85
N MET A 159 6.99 -6.64 -7.91
CA MET A 159 7.15 -6.15 -6.53
C MET A 159 7.12 -7.26 -5.49
N MET A 160 6.91 -8.51 -5.88
CA MET A 160 6.78 -9.61 -4.92
C MET A 160 8.13 -10.00 -4.33
N THR A 161 8.13 -10.46 -3.08
CA THR A 161 9.32 -11.03 -2.46
C THR A 161 9.60 -12.43 -3.01
N THR A 162 10.87 -12.80 -3.05
CA THR A 162 11.29 -14.16 -3.46
C THR A 162 11.22 -15.16 -2.31
N HIS A 163 10.98 -14.70 -1.08
CA HIS A 163 10.94 -15.53 0.12
C HIS A 163 9.76 -15.13 1.02
N PRO A 164 8.51 -15.35 0.57
CA PRO A 164 7.30 -14.96 1.30
C PRO A 164 7.09 -15.77 2.59
N GLU A 165 7.79 -16.88 2.77
CA GLU A 165 7.74 -17.71 3.96
C GLU A 165 8.47 -17.10 5.18
N ARG A 166 9.24 -16.02 4.97
CA ARG A 166 9.94 -15.31 6.04
C ARG A 166 8.95 -14.51 6.87
N GLN A 167 8.86 -14.83 8.16
CA GLN A 167 7.87 -14.24 9.07
C GLN A 167 8.24 -12.83 9.56
N ASN A 168 9.53 -12.50 9.63
CA ASN A 168 10.00 -11.20 10.11
C ASN A 168 10.88 -10.52 9.05
N CYS A 169 10.24 -9.75 8.16
CA CYS A 169 10.93 -9.04 7.08
C CYS A 169 11.98 -8.05 7.63
N LEU A 170 11.67 -7.39 8.76
CA LEU A 170 12.50 -6.35 9.36
C LEU A 170 13.72 -6.90 10.12
N GLN A 171 13.82 -8.23 10.28
CA GLN A 171 15.04 -8.86 10.78
C GLN A 171 16.23 -8.62 9.84
N CYS A 172 15.97 -8.56 8.52
CA CYS A 172 17.00 -8.40 7.50
C CYS A 172 16.86 -7.09 6.74
N HIS A 173 15.63 -6.69 6.43
CA HIS A 173 15.34 -5.44 5.73
C HIS A 173 15.18 -4.30 6.74
N ALA A 174 16.30 -3.68 7.09
CA ALA A 174 16.28 -2.53 7.99
C ALA A 174 15.49 -1.36 7.35
N PRO A 175 14.60 -0.66 8.10
CA PRO A 175 13.94 0.52 7.58
C PRO A 175 14.94 1.64 7.26
N SER A 176 14.68 2.38 6.18
CA SER A 176 15.44 3.60 5.90
C SER A 176 15.16 4.64 7.00
N ALA A 177 16.21 5.04 7.74
CA ALA A 177 16.09 6.04 8.80
C ALA A 177 15.51 7.36 8.29
N THR A 178 15.95 7.82 7.11
CA THR A 178 15.45 9.04 6.47
C THR A 178 13.96 8.96 6.16
N LEU A 179 13.48 7.83 5.63
CA LEU A 179 12.08 7.68 5.21
C LEU A 179 11.14 7.41 6.39
N ASP A 180 11.63 6.80 7.46
CA ASP A 180 10.90 6.59 8.71
C ASP A 180 11.06 7.76 9.70
N GLN A 181 11.61 8.90 9.26
CA GLN A 181 11.82 10.10 10.07
C GLN A 181 12.56 9.81 11.38
N ARG A 182 13.44 8.82 11.38
CA ARG A 182 14.33 8.54 12.50
C ARG A 182 15.52 9.50 12.42
N PRO A 183 16.04 9.98 13.56
CA PRO A 183 17.28 10.73 13.57
C PRO A 183 18.34 9.93 12.82
N ALA A 184 19.02 10.54 11.85
CA ALA A 184 20.24 9.94 11.33
C ALA A 184 21.17 9.77 12.53
N SER A 185 21.68 8.55 12.76
CA SER A 185 22.72 8.36 13.75
C SER A 185 23.91 9.20 13.32
N ASP A 186 24.17 10.30 14.02
CA ASP A 186 25.36 11.10 13.79
C ASP A 186 26.58 10.22 14.12
N PRO A 187 27.38 9.79 13.13
CA PRO A 187 28.55 8.96 13.39
C PRO A 187 29.55 9.67 14.32
N VAL A 188 29.48 11.00 14.44
CA VAL A 188 30.33 11.80 15.31
C VAL A 188 30.01 11.54 16.79
N GLN A 189 28.75 11.30 17.16
CA GLN A 189 28.37 11.09 18.55
C GLN A 189 28.90 9.75 19.08
N PHE A 190 28.77 8.67 18.30
CA PHE A 190 29.26 7.35 18.69
C PHE A 190 30.78 7.30 18.82
N LEU A 191 31.51 8.00 17.96
CA LEU A 191 32.97 8.11 18.04
C LEU A 191 33.43 9.00 19.20
N ARG A 192 32.70 10.07 19.53
CA ARG A 192 32.95 10.90 20.73
C ARG A 192 32.77 10.10 22.03
N ASP A 193 31.69 9.34 22.13
CA ASP A 193 31.39 8.51 23.30
C ASP A 193 32.37 7.33 23.49
N LEU A 194 33.12 6.96 22.44
CA LEU A 194 34.22 5.99 22.52
C LEU A 194 35.54 6.65 22.91
N SER A 195 35.80 7.88 22.46
CA SER A 195 36.96 8.68 22.91
C SER A 195 36.86 9.18 24.36
N GLU A 196 35.64 9.27 24.90
CA GLU A 196 35.39 9.63 26.30
C GLU A 196 35.34 8.42 27.24
N ARG A 197 35.48 7.20 26.69
CA ARG A 197 35.60 5.93 27.42
C ARG A 197 37.01 5.35 27.33
N GLU A 198 38.01 6.21 27.47
CA GLU A 198 39.37 5.81 27.85
C GLU A 198 39.50 5.87 29.38
N TRP A 199 40.25 4.90 29.91
CA TRP A 199 40.43 4.55 31.33
C TRP A 199 40.89 5.70 32.24
#